data_AF-A0A1E5SPY6-F1
#
_entry.id   AF-A0A1E5SPY6-F1
#
_cell.length_a   1.000
_cell.length_b   1.000
_cell.length_c   1.000
_cell.angle_alpha   90.00
_cell.angle_beta   90.00
_cell.angle_gamma   90.00
#
_symmetry.space_group_name_H-M   'P 1'
#
loop_
_entity.id
_entity.type
_entity.pdbx_description
1 polymer ?
#
loop_
_entity_poly.entity_id
_entity_poly.type
_entity_poly.pdbx_seq_one_letter_code
_entity_poly.pdbx_strand_id
1 'polypeptide(L)'
;MTYETKTTKSYDGSWRAESQALLAETEEGKRFLELATYKDRGGITTSANVFVYKQSQGFTTKSTVIFGDFSKSKIAFTDCNRVTEQAVSQAHKFALLQMPKIIAEAKAFYEEKETNTTD
;
A
#
# COMPACT_ATOMS: atom_id res chain seq x y z
N MET A 1 -2.35 -10.19 -13.29
CA MET A 1 -3.24 -10.00 -12.14
C MET A 1 -3.76 -8.57 -12.19
N THR A 2 -5.07 -8.37 -12.11
CA THR A 2 -5.67 -7.04 -12.06
C THR A 2 -6.00 -6.76 -10.60
N TYR A 3 -5.31 -5.80 -9.98
CA TYR A 3 -5.65 -5.37 -8.64
C TYR A 3 -6.81 -4.39 -8.73
N GLU A 4 -7.80 -4.53 -7.86
CA GLU A 4 -8.88 -3.56 -7.77
C GLU A 4 -8.30 -2.22 -7.30
N THR A 5 -8.59 -1.16 -8.05
CA THR A 5 -8.18 0.20 -7.71
C THR A 5 -9.39 0.97 -7.20
N LYS A 6 -9.29 1.44 -5.96
CA LYS A 6 -10.26 2.35 -5.35
C LYS A 6 -9.71 3.76 -5.37
N THR A 7 -10.38 4.66 -6.10
CA THR A 7 -10.05 6.08 -6.12
C THR A 7 -11.05 6.85 -5.25
N THR A 8 -10.54 7.68 -4.34
CA THR A 8 -11.34 8.48 -3.42
C THR A 8 -10.88 9.93 -3.42
N LYS A 9 -11.81 10.83 -3.12
CA LYS A 9 -11.54 12.24 -2.89
C LYS A 9 -11.68 12.52 -1.40
N SER A 10 -10.63 13.05 -0.81
CA SER A 10 -10.62 13.52 0.58
C SER A 10 -11.43 14.82 0.72
N TYR A 11 -11.79 15.14 1.97
CA TYR A 11 -12.52 16.36 2.30
C TYR A 11 -11.80 17.65 1.86
N ASP A 12 -10.46 17.67 1.94
CA ASP A 12 -9.60 18.78 1.49
C ASP A 12 -9.49 18.88 -0.04
N GLY A 13 -10.21 18.01 -0.77
CA GLY A 13 -10.20 17.95 -2.22
C GLY A 13 -9.02 17.20 -2.83
N SER A 14 -8.13 16.63 -2.01
CA SER A 14 -7.05 15.76 -2.48
C SER A 14 -7.57 14.42 -3.01
N TRP A 15 -6.92 13.89 -4.04
CA TRP A 15 -7.26 12.59 -4.62
C TRP A 15 -6.29 11.53 -4.12
N ARG A 16 -6.82 10.34 -3.86
CA ARG A 16 -6.06 9.15 -3.44
C ARG A 16 -6.54 7.94 -4.23
N ALA A 17 -5.61 7.14 -4.74
CA ALA A 17 -5.90 5.85 -5.36
C ALA A 17 -5.20 4.74 -4.55
N GLU A 18 -5.93 3.66 -4.28
CA GLU A 18 -5.46 2.55 -3.48
C GLU A 18 -5.72 1.23 -4.20
N SER A 19 -4.74 0.32 -4.13
CA SER A 19 -4.93 -1.07 -4.51
C SER A 19 -4.32 -1.97 -3.46
N GLN A 20 -4.92 -3.13 -3.23
CA GLN A 20 -4.50 -4.07 -2.18
C GLN A 20 -4.19 -5.45 -2.78
N ALA A 21 -3.18 -6.12 -2.23
CA ALA A 21 -2.84 -7.50 -2.54
C ALA A 21 -2.70 -8.31 -1.25
N LEU A 22 -3.34 -9.47 -1.19
CA LEU A 22 -3.17 -10.41 -0.09
C LEU A 22 -1.74 -10.99 -0.12
N LEU A 23 -1.02 -10.87 0.99
CA LEU A 23 0.33 -11.43 1.14
C LEU A 23 0.29 -12.81 1.80
N ALA A 24 -0.42 -12.92 2.92
CA ALA A 24 -0.53 -14.14 3.74
C ALA A 24 -1.75 -14.08 4.67
N GLU A 25 -2.19 -15.24 5.15
CA GLU A 25 -3.11 -15.34 6.28
C GLU A 25 -2.27 -15.54 7.56
N THR A 26 -2.58 -14.79 8.61
CA THR A 26 -1.91 -14.85 9.92
C THR A 26 -2.93 -15.25 10.98
N GLU A 27 -2.47 -15.69 12.16
CA GLU A 27 -3.37 -16.03 13.28
C GLU A 27 -4.24 -14.85 13.72
N GLU A 28 -3.74 -13.63 13.55
CA GLU A 28 -4.46 -12.41 13.90
C GLU A 28 -5.43 -11.92 12.82
N GLY A 29 -5.30 -12.39 11.57
CA GLY A 29 -6.11 -11.92 10.46
C GLY A 29 -5.44 -12.06 9.09
N LYS A 30 -5.80 -11.19 8.14
CA LYS A 30 -5.25 -11.25 6.77
C LYS A 30 -4.25 -10.13 6.54
N ARG A 31 -3.03 -10.48 6.13
CA ARG A 31 -1.94 -9.53 5.85
C ARG A 31 -2.04 -9.05 4.39
N PHE A 32 -2.17 -7.76 4.19
CA PHE A 32 -2.27 -7.13 2.88
C PHE A 32 -1.15 -6.13 2.64
N LEU A 33 -0.67 -6.08 1.40
CA LEU A 33 0.11 -4.98 0.87
C LEU A 33 -0.84 -3.96 0.24
N GLU A 34 -0.81 -2.73 0.72
CA GLU A 34 -1.53 -1.61 0.12
C GLU A 34 -0.57 -0.71 -0.62
N LEU A 35 -0.86 -0.48 -1.89
CA LEU A 35 -0.24 0.51 -2.72
C LEU A 35 -1.15 1.75 -2.74
N ALA A 36 -0.67 2.88 -2.24
CA ALA A 36 -1.43 4.12 -2.14
C ALA A 36 -0.74 5.23 -2.93
N THR A 37 -1.47 5.88 -3.83
CA THR A 37 -0.99 6.99 -4.66
C THR A 37 -1.77 8.25 -4.31
N TYR A 38 -1.04 9.33 -4.01
CA TYR A 38 -1.62 10.57 -3.51
C TYR A 38 -0.70 11.76 -3.80
N LYS A 39 -1.21 12.97 -3.55
CA LYS A 39 -0.44 14.22 -3.67
C LYS A 39 0.68 14.28 -2.62
N ASP A 40 1.88 14.61 -3.06
CA ASP A 40 3.02 14.94 -2.19
C ASP A 40 3.52 16.36 -2.49
N ARG A 41 4.45 16.87 -1.68
CA ARG A 41 5.16 18.13 -1.95
C ARG A 41 5.91 18.00 -3.29
N GLY A 42 5.44 18.71 -4.31
CA GLY A 42 6.04 18.75 -5.64
C GLY A 42 5.39 17.85 -6.70
N GLY A 43 4.41 17.01 -6.33
CA GLY A 43 3.77 16.16 -7.34
C GLY A 43 2.86 15.08 -6.78
N ILE A 44 2.87 13.93 -7.45
CA ILE A 44 2.14 12.72 -7.08
C ILE A 44 3.15 11.64 -6.71
N THR A 45 2.95 11.00 -5.56
CA THR A 45 3.83 9.93 -5.08
C THR A 45 3.01 8.67 -4.83
N THR A 46 3.70 7.53 -4.83
CA THR A 46 3.15 6.24 -4.45
C THR A 46 3.96 5.64 -3.31
N SER A 47 3.27 5.18 -2.28
CA SER A 47 3.83 4.38 -1.20
C SER A 47 3.18 3.00 -1.16
N ALA A 48 3.92 2.02 -0.68
CA ALA A 48 3.47 0.68 -0.39
C ALA A 48 3.68 0.41 1.10
N ASN A 49 2.63 -0.05 1.78
CA ASN A 49 2.69 -0.40 3.20
C ASN A 49 1.97 -1.72 3.44
N VAL A 50 2.46 -2.51 4.39
CA VAL A 50 1.79 -3.74 4.81
C VAL A 50 0.98 -3.50 6.08
N PHE A 51 -0.20 -4.08 6.15
CA PHE A 51 -1.03 -4.10 7.36
C PHE A 51 -1.78 -5.42 7.49
N VAL A 52 -2.30 -5.68 8.69
CA VAL A 52 -3.18 -6.83 8.97
C VAL A 52 -4.62 -6.32 9.16
N TYR A 53 -5.56 -6.88 8.39
CA TYR A 53 -6.98 -6.73 8.70
C TYR A 53 -7.36 -7.69 9.81
N LYS A 54 -7.73 -7.13 10.96
CA LYS A 54 -8.28 -7.87 12.09
C LYS A 54 -9.80 -7.65 12.13
N GLN A 55 -10.57 -8.71 12.29
CA GLN A 55 -12.00 -8.61 12.58
C GLN A 55 -12.20 -8.82 14.07
N SER A 56 -12.63 -7.78 14.78
CA SER A 56 -12.92 -7.86 16.20
C SER A 56 -14.23 -7.16 16.50
N GLN A 57 -15.12 -7.84 17.23
CA GLN A 57 -16.37 -7.27 17.75
C GLN A 57 -17.24 -6.58 16.67
N GLY A 58 -17.31 -7.14 15.45
CA GLY A 58 -18.12 -6.61 14.35
C GLY A 58 -17.47 -5.44 13.59
N PHE A 59 -16.26 -5.00 13.96
CA PHE A 59 -15.50 -3.98 13.25
C PHE A 59 -14.29 -4.59 12.55
N THR A 60 -13.97 -4.08 11.37
CA THR A 60 -12.73 -4.41 10.65
C THR A 60 -11.71 -3.33 10.91
N THR A 61 -10.59 -3.67 11.54
CA THR A 61 -9.51 -2.72 11.87
C THR A 61 -8.27 -3.02 11.05
N LYS A 62 -7.60 -1.96 10.58
CA LYS A 62 -6.25 -2.05 10.01
C LYS A 62 -5.24 -1.93 11.14
N SER A 63 -4.45 -2.97 11.36
CA SER A 63 -3.38 -2.99 12.37
C SER A 63 -2.03 -2.98 11.67
N THR A 64 -1.13 -2.10 12.14
CA THR A 64 0.27 -2.03 11.69
C THR A 64 1.18 -1.91 12.90
N VAL A 65 2.35 -2.55 12.85
CA VAL A 65 3.41 -2.40 13.84
C VAL A 65 4.30 -1.24 13.41
N ILE A 66 4.33 -0.19 14.23
CA ILE A 66 5.17 0.99 13.99
C ILE A 66 6.64 0.54 13.90
N PHE A 67 7.32 0.90 12.80
CA PHE A 67 8.70 0.51 12.45
C PHE A 67 8.95 -0.99 12.31
N GLY A 68 7.93 -1.84 12.43
CA GLY A 68 8.07 -3.29 12.36
C GLY A 68 7.51 -3.91 11.07
N ASP A 69 6.77 -3.14 10.29
CA ASP A 69 6.15 -3.59 9.04
C ASP A 69 6.85 -3.02 7.81
N PHE A 70 6.75 -3.79 6.72
CA PHE A 70 7.30 -3.40 5.43
C PHE A 70 6.64 -2.11 4.94
N SER A 71 7.47 -1.12 4.64
CA SER A 71 7.04 0.13 3.99
C SER A 71 8.05 0.55 2.94
N LYS A 72 7.56 1.04 1.80
CA LYS A 72 8.36 1.57 0.71
C LYS A 72 7.70 2.82 0.16
N SER A 73 8.44 3.92 0.05
CA SER A 73 7.93 5.19 -0.46
C SER A 73 8.58 5.56 -1.80
N LYS A 74 7.99 6.54 -2.50
CA LYS A 74 8.51 7.12 -3.75
C LYS A 74 8.68 6.11 -4.90
N ILE A 75 7.76 5.15 -5.01
CA ILE A 75 7.81 4.08 -6.02
C ILE A 75 7.62 4.59 -7.46
N ALA A 76 6.88 5.69 -7.64
CA ALA A 76 6.59 6.28 -8.94
C ALA A 76 6.30 7.79 -8.81
N PHE A 77 7.31 8.55 -8.36
CA PHE A 77 7.14 10.00 -8.24
C PHE A 77 6.93 10.64 -9.61
N THR A 78 5.85 11.40 -9.74
CA THR A 78 5.49 12.13 -10.96
C THR A 78 5.35 13.59 -10.62
N ASP A 79 6.20 14.43 -11.23
CA ASP A 79 6.09 15.88 -11.12
C ASP A 79 4.72 16.34 -11.66
N CYS A 80 4.00 17.11 -10.86
CA CYS A 80 2.66 17.55 -11.25
C CYS A 80 2.29 18.86 -10.57
N ASN A 81 1.98 19.88 -11.37
CA ASN A 81 1.52 21.18 -10.86
C ASN A 81 0.08 21.14 -10.37
N ARG A 82 -0.79 20.30 -10.96
CA ARG A 82 -2.21 20.18 -10.59
C ARG A 82 -2.62 18.72 -10.48
N VAL A 83 -2.90 18.29 -9.26
CA VAL A 83 -3.36 16.93 -8.98
C VAL A 83 -4.84 16.80 -9.32
N THR A 84 -5.13 16.08 -10.40
CA THR A 84 -6.48 15.67 -10.81
C THR A 84 -6.69 14.18 -10.57
N GLU A 85 -7.94 13.73 -10.54
CA GLU A 85 -8.28 12.30 -10.42
C GLU A 85 -7.61 11.46 -11.51
N GLN A 86 -7.61 11.96 -12.75
CA GLN A 86 -7.00 11.30 -13.89
C GLN A 86 -5.49 11.17 -13.72
N ALA A 87 -4.81 12.23 -13.26
CA ALA A 87 -3.38 12.21 -13.01
C ALA A 87 -3.01 11.19 -11.93
N VAL A 88 -3.77 11.13 -10.82
CA VAL A 88 -3.57 10.13 -9.76
C VAL A 88 -3.83 8.72 -10.28
N SER A 89 -4.88 8.52 -11.07
CA SER A 89 -5.23 7.21 -11.63
C SER A 89 -4.17 6.70 -12.62
N GLN A 90 -3.60 7.60 -13.43
CA GLN A 90 -2.50 7.26 -14.35
C GLN A 90 -1.21 6.92 -13.58
N ALA A 91 -0.81 7.75 -12.62
CA ALA A 91 0.34 7.48 -11.76
C ALA A 91 0.18 6.14 -11.02
N HIS A 92 -1.03 5.85 -10.53
CA HIS A 92 -1.33 4.59 -9.88
C HIS A 92 -1.19 3.39 -10.82
N LYS A 93 -1.67 3.49 -12.07
CA LYS A 93 -1.48 2.44 -13.08
C LYS A 93 0.00 2.14 -13.35
N PHE A 94 0.84 3.17 -13.40
CA PHE A 94 2.30 2.95 -13.53
C PHE A 94 2.89 2.28 -12.30
N ALA A 95 2.47 2.69 -11.10
CA ALA A 95 2.93 2.05 -9.87
C ALA A 95 2.47 0.59 -9.74
N LEU A 96 1.28 0.25 -10.25
CA LEU A 96 0.77 -1.13 -10.27
C LEU A 96 1.65 -2.08 -11.08
N LEU A 97 2.41 -1.59 -12.06
CA LEU A 97 3.40 -2.41 -12.78
C LEU A 97 4.54 -2.88 -11.86
N GLN A 98 4.84 -2.14 -10.80
CA GLN A 98 5.84 -2.50 -9.78
C GLN A 98 5.26 -3.41 -8.69
N MET A 99 3.94 -3.58 -8.61
CA MET A 99 3.27 -4.35 -7.55
C MET A 99 3.83 -5.78 -7.39
N PRO A 100 4.06 -6.58 -8.46
CA PRO A 100 4.61 -7.92 -8.31
C PRO A 100 6.00 -7.94 -7.65
N LYS A 101 6.85 -6.97 -8.00
CA LYS A 101 8.19 -6.82 -7.42
C LYS A 101 8.09 -6.48 -5.93
N ILE A 102 7.21 -5.55 -5.57
CA ILE A 102 7.02 -5.13 -4.17
C ILE A 102 6.42 -6.28 -3.34
N ILE A 103 5.52 -7.08 -3.91
CA ILE A 103 5.00 -8.28 -3.24
C ILE A 103 6.13 -9.26 -2.91
N ALA A 104 7.05 -9.49 -3.86
CA ALA A 104 8.20 -10.37 -3.63
C ALA A 104 9.12 -9.82 -2.52
N GLU A 105 9.42 -8.52 -2.54
CA GLU A 105 10.21 -7.85 -1.48
C GLU A 105 9.51 -7.93 -0.12
N ALA A 106 8.20 -7.71 -0.07
CA ALA A 106 7.43 -7.78 1.17
C ALA A 106 7.38 -9.20 1.74
N LYS A 107 7.22 -10.23 0.88
CA LYS A 107 7.27 -11.63 1.31
C LYS A 107 8.63 -11.99 1.89
N ALA A 108 9.72 -11.65 1.20
CA ALA A 108 11.07 -11.89 1.69
C ALA A 108 11.32 -11.21 3.05
N PHE A 109 10.85 -9.98 3.25
CA PHE A 109 10.97 -9.28 4.53
C PHE A 109 10.28 -10.03 5.69
N TYR A 110 9.09 -10.61 5.45
CA TYR A 110 8.39 -11.37 6.50
C TYR A 110 8.98 -12.76 6.70
N GLU A 111 9.50 -13.41 5.65
CA GLU A 111 10.22 -14.68 5.77
C GLU A 111 11.48 -14.50 6.65
N GLU A 112 12.28 -13.45 6.42
CA GLU A 112 13.46 -13.13 7.24
C GLU A 112 13.08 -12.80 8.70
N LYS A 113 11.96 -12.11 8.89
CA LYS A 113 11.46 -11.76 10.23
C LYS A 113 11.01 -12.99 11.01
N GLU A 114 10.38 -13.95 10.35
CA GLU A 114 9.98 -15.22 10.95
C GLU A 114 11.22 -16.05 11.34
N THR A 115 12.25 -16.10 10.50
CA THR A 115 13.50 -16.81 10.84
C THR A 115 14.24 -16.18 12.03
N ASN A 116 14.33 -14.85 12.09
CA ASN A 116 15.05 -14.14 13.16
C ASN A 116 14.34 -14.14 14.53
N THR A 117 13.07 -14.58 14.59
CA THR A 117 12.32 -14.68 15.85
C THR A 117 12.53 -16.05 16.54
N THR A 118 13.31 -16.94 15.93
CA THR A 118 13.51 -18.33 16.40
C THR A 118 14.89 -18.58 17.06
N ASP A 119 15.70 -17.54 17.23
CA ASP A 119 16.98 -17.55 17.98
C ASP A 119 16.84 -16.82 19.33
#